data_AF-A0A0F9ESW8-F1
#
_entry.id   AF-A0A0F9ESW8-F1
#
_cell.length_a   1.000
_cell.length_b   1.000
_cell.length_c   1.000
_cell.angle_alpha   90.00
_cell.angle_beta   90.00
_cell.angle_gamma   90.00
#
_symmetry.space_group_name_H-M   'P 1'
#
loop_
_entity.id
_entity.type
_entity.pdbx_description
1 polymer ?
#
loop_
_entity_poly.entity_id
_entity_poly.type
_entity_poly.pdbx_seq_one_letter_code
_entity_poly.pdbx_strand_id
1 'polypeptide(L)'
;MATPGVPPAYMGFVGFLQFKNAHHSQYDTVSDQIVRCTSADLTLRQDITKPDVIDSRYDRTVYQLAPQIVEGGVSFPAIYGVPANQGNVFAATYYYAVFREDETGLLEKFDLRVKYAASDVPNYSNFDYLQNVINTWQFRVEAEDVVNITMDLVGTERVQLARIPGDPINSVDPPSTTVLANSRIVTWNDAKVRLLTNATGNNRLQQNIESEYIRSFECNINNNVQRFYTLNGALIPQDIAPTKRDVTGQVVLMGRLDNLGQAAIDNQDYCYEDSQIQFGYESTI
;
A
#
# COMPACT_ATOMS: atom_id res chain seq x y z
N MET A 1 21.22 -35.65 8.98
CA MET A 1 20.33 -34.82 9.80
C MET A 1 20.71 -33.37 9.55
N ALA A 2 19.86 -32.62 8.85
CA ALA A 2 20.05 -31.17 8.75
C ALA A 2 19.77 -30.58 10.14
N THR A 3 20.72 -29.82 10.69
CA THR A 3 20.49 -29.02 11.89
C THR A 3 19.31 -28.09 11.61
N PRO A 4 18.31 -27.99 12.52
CA PRO A 4 17.29 -26.96 12.41
C PRO A 4 18.00 -25.61 12.35
N GLY A 5 17.90 -24.92 11.22
CA GLY A 5 18.49 -23.60 11.06
C GLY A 5 17.84 -22.69 12.08
N VAL A 6 18.64 -22.07 12.94
CA VAL A 6 18.16 -21.03 13.86
C VAL A 6 17.38 -20.00 13.02
N PRO A 7 16.10 -19.72 13.33
CA PRO A 7 15.35 -18.75 12.56
C PRO A 7 16.09 -17.41 12.64
N PRO A 8 16.34 -16.74 11.50
CA PRO A 8 17.04 -15.46 11.51
C PRO A 8 16.23 -14.46 12.34
N ALA A 9 16.91 -13.61 13.11
CA ALA A 9 16.23 -12.63 13.97
C ALA A 9 15.48 -11.60 13.10
N TYR A 10 14.15 -11.74 13.01
CA TYR A 10 13.27 -10.79 12.36
C TYR A 10 12.90 -9.68 13.37
N MET A 11 13.84 -8.81 13.72
CA MET A 11 13.56 -7.71 14.66
C MET A 11 12.49 -6.77 14.08
N GLY A 12 11.27 -6.82 14.61
CA GLY A 12 10.18 -5.87 14.33
C GLY A 12 9.43 -6.06 13.01
N PHE A 13 9.67 -7.13 12.25
CA PHE A 13 8.99 -7.40 10.97
C PHE A 13 8.25 -8.73 10.99
N VAL A 14 7.06 -8.76 10.38
CA VAL A 14 6.19 -9.94 10.30
C VAL A 14 6.49 -10.78 9.04
N GLY A 15 7.09 -10.17 8.01
CA GLY A 15 7.42 -10.88 6.77
C GLY A 15 7.95 -9.99 5.66
N PHE A 16 7.85 -10.50 4.44
CA PHE A 16 8.27 -9.82 3.21
C PHE A 16 7.09 -9.70 2.26
N LEU A 17 7.03 -8.58 1.57
CA LEU A 17 6.10 -8.31 0.48
C LEU A 17 6.87 -8.22 -0.82
N GLN A 18 6.28 -8.71 -1.91
CA GLN A 18 6.79 -8.49 -3.26
C GLN A 18 5.66 -8.05 -4.18
N PHE A 19 5.80 -6.86 -4.75
CA PHE A 19 4.88 -6.33 -5.76
C PHE A 19 5.27 -6.90 -7.12
N LYS A 20 4.30 -7.47 -7.84
CA LYS A 20 4.47 -8.16 -9.12
C LYS A 20 3.52 -7.63 -10.18
N ASN A 21 3.91 -7.82 -11.44
CA ASN A 21 3.07 -7.53 -12.61
C ASN A 21 2.52 -6.10 -12.63
N ALA A 22 3.30 -5.14 -12.11
CA ALA A 22 2.98 -3.75 -12.21
C ALA A 22 3.28 -3.24 -13.62
N HIS A 23 2.26 -3.03 -14.43
CA HIS A 23 2.46 -2.40 -15.72
C HIS A 23 2.72 -0.90 -15.53
N HIS A 24 3.92 -0.48 -15.91
CA HIS A 24 4.20 0.94 -16.09
C HIS A 24 5.01 1.14 -17.38
N SER A 25 4.45 1.88 -18.33
CA SER A 25 5.06 2.08 -19.66
C SER A 25 5.87 3.37 -19.80
N GLN A 26 5.99 4.22 -18.77
CA GLN A 26 6.60 5.55 -18.90
C GLN A 26 7.88 5.77 -18.06
N TYR A 27 8.13 4.89 -17.08
CA TYR A 27 9.27 4.85 -16.18
C TYR A 27 9.64 3.38 -15.94
N ASP A 28 10.34 2.79 -16.90
CA ASP A 28 11.29 1.69 -16.69
C ASP A 28 10.85 0.54 -15.77
N THR A 29 10.59 -0.64 -16.35
CA THR A 29 10.42 -1.95 -15.70
C THR A 29 10.50 -1.89 -14.17
N VAL A 30 9.37 -1.73 -13.48
CA VAL A 30 9.33 -1.91 -12.03
C VAL A 30 9.67 -3.37 -11.78
N SER A 31 10.96 -3.65 -11.60
CA SER A 31 11.43 -4.96 -11.18
C SER A 31 10.74 -5.27 -9.86
N ASP A 32 10.37 -6.54 -9.68
CA ASP A 32 9.62 -7.00 -8.51
C ASP A 32 10.18 -6.38 -7.21
N GLN A 33 9.45 -5.40 -6.64
CA GLN A 33 9.93 -4.66 -5.48
C GLN A 33 9.71 -5.48 -4.24
N ILE A 34 10.78 -5.76 -3.50
CA ILE A 34 10.71 -6.54 -2.26
C ILE A 34 10.84 -5.59 -1.07
N VAL A 35 9.90 -5.69 -0.13
CA VAL A 35 9.81 -4.79 1.04
C VAL A 35 9.67 -5.62 2.32
N ARG A 36 10.30 -5.17 3.40
CA ARG A 36 10.08 -5.73 4.74
C ARG A 36 8.83 -5.13 5.34
N CYS A 37 7.93 -5.99 5.77
CA CYS A 37 6.61 -5.60 6.23
C CYS A 37 6.52 -5.71 7.75
N THR A 38 6.00 -4.66 8.38
CA THR A 38 5.78 -4.60 9.83
C THR A 38 4.48 -5.30 10.20
N SER A 39 3.47 -5.27 9.33
CA SER A 39 2.21 -6.01 9.51
C SER A 39 1.57 -6.35 8.18
N ALA A 40 1.14 -7.60 8.01
CA ALA A 40 0.31 -8.04 6.90
C ALA A 40 -0.80 -8.96 7.44
N ASP A 41 -2.05 -8.68 7.11
CA ASP A 41 -3.21 -9.48 7.52
C ASP A 41 -4.14 -9.81 6.34
N LEU A 42 -3.59 -9.79 5.13
CA LEU A 42 -4.27 -10.18 3.91
C LEU A 42 -4.73 -11.64 4.00
N THR A 43 -6.03 -11.88 3.79
CA THR A 43 -6.65 -13.21 3.89
C THR A 43 -7.70 -13.43 2.81
N LEU A 44 -7.91 -14.71 2.46
CA LEU A 44 -9.07 -15.16 1.69
C LEU A 44 -10.13 -15.66 2.67
N ARG A 45 -11.32 -15.08 2.62
CA ARG A 45 -12.47 -15.45 3.46
C ARG A 45 -13.66 -15.82 2.59
N GLN A 46 -14.48 -16.74 3.09
CA GLN A 46 -15.73 -17.15 2.46
C GLN A 46 -16.72 -17.55 3.54
N ASP A 47 -17.85 -16.85 3.59
CA ASP A 47 -18.90 -17.16 4.54
C ASP A 47 -19.74 -18.34 4.06
N ILE A 48 -20.17 -19.17 5.00
CA ILE A 48 -21.01 -20.33 4.75
C ILE A 48 -22.23 -20.20 5.64
N THR A 49 -23.41 -20.05 5.04
CA THR A 49 -24.68 -19.91 5.75
C THR A 49 -25.55 -21.13 5.53
N LYS A 50 -26.42 -21.41 6.50
CA LYS A 50 -27.44 -22.44 6.38
C LYS A 50 -28.78 -21.77 6.10
N PRO A 51 -29.37 -21.92 4.89
CA PRO A 51 -30.66 -21.29 4.60
C PRO A 51 -31.80 -22.00 5.33
N ASP A 52 -32.86 -21.25 5.61
CA ASP A 52 -34.10 -21.81 6.14
C ASP A 52 -34.81 -22.61 5.05
N VAL A 53 -35.16 -23.85 5.38
CA VAL A 53 -35.82 -24.77 4.44
C VAL A 53 -37.34 -24.61 4.60
N ILE A 54 -38.04 -24.38 3.48
CA ILE A 54 -39.47 -24.04 3.43
C ILE A 54 -40.38 -25.09 4.12
N ASP A 55 -39.91 -26.33 4.29
CA ASP A 55 -40.76 -27.45 4.71
C ASP A 55 -40.58 -27.90 6.17
N SER A 56 -39.93 -27.10 7.04
CA SER A 56 -39.66 -27.43 8.46
C SER A 56 -38.96 -28.79 8.71
N ARG A 57 -38.52 -29.48 7.66
CA ARG A 57 -37.67 -30.65 7.74
C ARG A 57 -36.24 -30.16 7.89
N TYR A 58 -35.59 -30.61 8.96
CA TYR A 58 -34.17 -30.33 9.20
C TYR A 58 -33.32 -31.00 8.13
N ASP A 59 -33.12 -30.35 6.99
CA ASP A 59 -32.07 -30.72 6.06
C ASP A 59 -30.73 -30.27 6.64
N ARG A 60 -29.82 -31.21 6.88
CA ARG A 60 -28.45 -30.95 7.38
C ARG A 60 -27.43 -30.84 6.26
N THR A 61 -27.86 -30.99 5.01
CA THR A 61 -26.99 -31.10 3.83
C THR A 61 -26.99 -29.85 2.94
N VAL A 62 -27.97 -28.95 3.11
CA VAL A 62 -28.03 -27.70 2.34
C VAL A 62 -27.23 -26.60 3.05
N TYR A 63 -26.22 -26.10 2.35
CA TYR A 63 -25.42 -24.93 2.73
C TYR A 63 -25.37 -23.96 1.56
N GLN A 64 -25.43 -22.67 1.86
CA GLN A 64 -25.23 -21.60 0.90
C GLN A 64 -23.82 -21.04 1.08
N LEU A 65 -23.07 -21.02 -0.01
CA LEU A 65 -21.73 -20.41 -0.05
C LEU A 65 -21.86 -18.95 -0.45
N ALA A 66 -21.31 -18.06 0.36
CA ALA A 66 -21.14 -16.67 0.00
C ALA A 66 -20.00 -16.50 -1.03
N PRO A 67 -19.90 -15.34 -1.68
CA PRO A 67 -18.75 -15.04 -2.52
C PRO A 67 -17.44 -15.04 -1.72
N GLN A 68 -16.36 -15.36 -2.41
CA GLN A 68 -15.00 -15.26 -1.88
C GLN A 68 -14.58 -13.79 -1.80
N ILE A 69 -13.91 -13.46 -0.70
CA ILE A 69 -13.45 -12.12 -0.39
C ILE A 69 -11.96 -12.20 -0.07
N VAL A 70 -11.14 -11.52 -0.86
CA VAL A 70 -9.73 -11.26 -0.55
C VAL A 70 -9.60 -9.82 -0.08
N GLU A 71 -9.17 -9.65 1.16
CA GLU A 71 -8.90 -8.35 1.77
C GLU A 71 -7.96 -8.43 2.97
N GLY A 72 -7.38 -7.28 3.28
CA GLY A 72 -6.55 -7.04 4.44
C GLY A 72 -5.64 -5.84 4.21
N GLY A 73 -4.95 -5.46 5.26
CA GLY A 73 -3.98 -4.39 5.29
C GLY A 73 -2.54 -4.89 5.16
N VAL A 74 -1.70 -4.01 4.66
CA VAL A 74 -0.25 -4.12 4.74
C VAL A 74 0.34 -2.82 5.25
N SER A 75 1.33 -2.92 6.13
CA SER A 75 2.09 -1.76 6.62
C SER A 75 3.58 -2.02 6.49
N PHE A 76 4.31 -1.00 6.06
CA PHE A 76 5.76 -1.05 5.98
C PHE A 76 6.36 0.36 6.02
N PRO A 77 7.59 0.50 6.54
CA PRO A 77 8.30 1.76 6.47
C PRO A 77 8.58 2.13 5.02
N ALA A 78 8.55 3.41 4.70
CA ALA A 78 9.02 3.91 3.41
C ALA A 78 10.54 3.66 3.31
N ILE A 79 10.98 3.22 2.14
CA ILE A 79 12.36 2.79 1.90
C ILE A 79 12.99 3.64 0.79
N TYR A 80 14.26 3.98 1.01
CA TYR A 80 15.17 4.70 0.14
C TYR A 80 16.34 3.81 -0.31
N GLY A 81 16.94 4.09 -1.46
CA GLY A 81 18.20 3.47 -1.87
C GLY A 81 18.04 1.99 -2.24
N VAL A 82 17.13 1.70 -3.16
CA VAL A 82 17.01 0.35 -3.68
C VAL A 82 18.17 0.10 -4.65
N PRO A 83 18.84 -1.08 -4.64
CA PRO A 83 19.87 -1.39 -5.63
C PRO A 83 19.39 -1.08 -7.05
N ALA A 84 20.33 -0.64 -7.92
CA ALA A 84 20.03 -0.25 -9.29
C ALA A 84 19.02 -1.21 -9.94
N ASN A 85 17.96 -0.65 -10.52
CA ASN A 85 16.79 -1.32 -11.14
C ASN A 85 15.57 -1.59 -10.24
N GLN A 86 15.62 -1.36 -8.93
CA GLN A 86 14.39 -1.37 -8.11
C GLN A 86 13.84 0.06 -7.95
N GLY A 87 12.61 0.29 -8.42
CA GLY A 87 11.97 1.61 -8.38
C GLY A 87 11.69 2.11 -6.96
N ASN A 88 11.27 3.36 -6.83
CA ASN A 88 10.83 3.92 -5.55
C ASN A 88 9.49 3.28 -5.12
N VAL A 89 9.48 2.55 -4.00
CA VAL A 89 8.28 1.88 -3.44
C VAL A 89 7.16 2.87 -3.12
N PHE A 90 7.49 4.05 -2.62
CA PHE A 90 6.50 5.09 -2.36
C PHE A 90 5.83 5.54 -3.66
N ALA A 91 6.61 5.82 -4.70
CA ALA A 91 6.07 6.25 -5.99
C ALA A 91 5.20 5.15 -6.63
N ALA A 92 5.65 3.89 -6.56
CA ALA A 92 4.90 2.76 -7.09
C ALA A 92 3.55 2.57 -6.37
N THR A 93 3.56 2.57 -5.03
CA THR A 93 2.34 2.37 -4.24
C THR A 93 1.36 3.54 -4.35
N TYR A 94 1.87 4.77 -4.38
CA TYR A 94 1.07 5.96 -4.67
C TYR A 94 0.43 5.86 -6.07
N TYR A 95 1.19 5.40 -7.07
CA TYR A 95 0.67 5.20 -8.42
C TYR A 95 -0.48 4.18 -8.45
N TYR A 96 -0.32 2.99 -7.85
CA TYR A 96 -1.41 2.01 -7.79
C TYR A 96 -2.65 2.52 -7.05
N ALA A 97 -2.47 3.45 -6.09
CA ALA A 97 -3.59 4.05 -5.37
C ALA A 97 -4.30 5.14 -6.18
N VAL A 98 -3.60 5.84 -7.08
CA VAL A 98 -4.10 7.07 -7.72
C VAL A 98 -4.42 6.89 -9.20
N PHE A 99 -3.61 6.13 -9.92
CA PHE A 99 -3.75 5.96 -11.36
C PHE A 99 -5.04 5.21 -11.70
N ARG A 100 -5.79 5.78 -12.64
CA ARG A 100 -6.96 5.14 -13.24
C ARG A 100 -6.74 5.07 -14.74
N GLU A 101 -7.11 3.96 -15.34
CA GLU A 101 -7.07 3.80 -16.79
C GLU A 101 -8.08 4.74 -17.45
N ASP A 102 -7.67 5.44 -18.50
CA ASP A 102 -8.49 6.48 -19.16
C ASP A 102 -9.75 5.91 -19.82
N GLU A 103 -9.68 4.67 -20.35
CA GLU A 103 -10.79 4.06 -21.09
C GLU A 103 -11.82 3.39 -20.17
N THR A 104 -11.37 2.75 -19.09
CA THR A 104 -12.23 1.95 -18.20
C THR A 104 -12.54 2.65 -16.88
N GLY A 105 -11.73 3.62 -16.47
CA GLY A 105 -11.81 4.27 -15.16
C GLY A 105 -11.41 3.35 -13.99
N LEU A 106 -10.92 2.15 -14.27
CA LEU A 106 -10.48 1.18 -13.27
C LEU A 106 -9.12 1.57 -12.68
N LEU A 107 -8.85 1.13 -11.45
CA LEU A 107 -7.51 1.24 -10.86
C LEU A 107 -6.58 0.21 -11.50
N GLU A 108 -5.29 0.55 -11.52
CA GLU A 108 -4.23 -0.39 -11.89
C GLU A 108 -4.26 -1.61 -10.95
N LYS A 109 -4.36 -2.80 -11.53
CA LYS A 109 -4.35 -4.08 -10.80
C LYS A 109 -2.92 -4.59 -10.72
N PHE A 110 -2.53 -5.14 -9.58
CA PHE A 110 -1.20 -5.73 -9.40
C PHE A 110 -1.26 -7.00 -8.55
N ASP A 111 -0.26 -7.86 -8.70
CA ASP A 111 -0.14 -9.07 -7.91
C ASP A 111 0.75 -8.79 -6.70
N LEU A 112 0.36 -9.33 -5.55
CA LEU A 112 1.10 -9.17 -4.31
C LEU A 112 1.47 -10.53 -3.74
N ARG A 113 2.76 -10.77 -3.58
CA ARG A 113 3.26 -11.93 -2.87
C ARG A 113 3.55 -11.57 -1.42
N VAL A 114 3.02 -12.36 -0.49
CA VAL A 114 3.26 -12.23 0.94
C VAL A 114 3.97 -13.48 1.45
N LYS A 115 5.16 -13.29 2.03
CA LYS A 115 5.91 -14.34 2.75
C LYS A 115 5.94 -13.99 4.23
N TYR A 116 5.17 -14.71 5.03
CA TYR A 116 5.24 -14.55 6.49
C TYR A 116 6.51 -15.21 7.03
N ALA A 117 7.13 -14.57 8.01
CA ALA A 117 8.29 -15.09 8.72
C ALA A 117 7.86 -16.25 9.64
N ALA A 118 7.75 -17.46 9.10
CA ALA A 118 7.50 -18.65 9.92
C ALA A 118 8.81 -19.18 10.53
N SER A 119 8.76 -19.55 11.81
CA SER A 119 9.79 -20.34 12.48
C SER A 119 9.73 -21.79 11.97
N ASP A 120 10.89 -22.27 11.56
CA ASP A 120 11.31 -23.67 11.43
C ASP A 120 10.61 -24.56 10.38
N VAL A 121 9.51 -24.12 9.76
CA VAL A 121 8.85 -24.86 8.67
C VAL A 121 9.00 -24.11 7.35
N PRO A 122 9.78 -24.63 6.38
CA PRO A 122 9.97 -23.98 5.10
C PRO A 122 8.65 -23.93 4.30
N ASN A 123 8.26 -22.72 3.89
CA ASN A 123 7.33 -22.41 2.79
C ASN A 123 5.82 -22.65 2.97
N TYR A 124 5.30 -22.82 4.19
CA TYR A 124 3.83 -22.93 4.38
C TYR A 124 3.08 -21.59 4.41
N SER A 125 3.80 -20.47 4.42
CA SER A 125 3.23 -19.14 4.61
C SER A 125 3.60 -18.17 3.50
N ASN A 126 3.66 -18.69 2.27
CA ASN A 126 3.84 -17.91 1.04
C ASN A 126 2.56 -17.94 0.22
N PHE A 127 1.93 -16.79 0.03
CA PHE A 127 0.70 -16.65 -0.74
C PHE A 127 0.88 -15.57 -1.81
N ASP A 128 0.43 -15.87 -3.03
CA ASP A 128 0.23 -14.88 -4.08
C ASP A 128 -1.23 -14.45 -4.05
N TYR A 129 -1.45 -13.16 -3.89
CA TYR A 129 -2.75 -12.52 -4.03
C TYR A 129 -2.79 -11.88 -5.40
N LEU A 130 -3.80 -12.23 -6.19
CA LEU A 130 -3.86 -11.83 -7.60
C LEU A 130 -4.82 -10.65 -7.79
N GLN A 131 -4.48 -9.81 -8.77
CA GLN A 131 -5.30 -8.68 -9.23
C GLN A 131 -5.79 -7.79 -8.08
N ASN A 132 -4.89 -7.44 -7.18
CA ASN A 132 -5.20 -6.54 -6.08
C ASN A 132 -5.29 -5.10 -6.58
N VAL A 133 -6.16 -4.35 -5.94
CA VAL A 133 -6.23 -2.89 -6.03
C VAL A 133 -6.11 -2.31 -4.63
N ILE A 134 -5.57 -1.09 -4.53
CA ILE A 134 -5.49 -0.37 -3.25
C ILE A 134 -6.81 0.36 -3.00
N ASN A 135 -7.53 -0.08 -1.97
CA ASN A 135 -8.73 0.61 -1.51
C ASN A 135 -8.36 1.86 -0.72
N THR A 136 -7.55 1.69 0.33
CA THR A 136 -7.06 2.79 1.18
C THR A 136 -5.55 2.85 1.05
N TRP A 137 -4.99 4.03 0.81
CA TRP A 137 -3.55 4.28 0.88
C TRP A 137 -3.31 5.40 1.87
N GLN A 138 -2.49 5.13 2.87
CA GLN A 138 -2.16 6.07 3.92
C GLN A 138 -0.64 6.26 3.98
N PHE A 139 -0.24 7.51 4.03
CA PHE A 139 1.12 7.93 4.30
C PHE A 139 1.12 8.76 5.57
N ARG A 140 1.92 8.35 6.56
CA ARG A 140 2.02 9.05 7.84
C ARG A 140 3.47 9.27 8.23
N VAL A 141 3.73 10.44 8.77
CA VAL A 141 4.99 10.79 9.42
C VAL A 141 4.69 11.56 10.70
N GLU A 142 5.36 11.17 11.78
CA GLU A 142 5.31 11.87 13.07
C GLU A 142 6.70 12.35 13.44
N ALA A 143 6.78 13.40 14.27
CA ALA A 143 8.05 13.90 14.77
C ALA A 143 8.85 12.78 15.44
N GLU A 144 10.13 12.68 15.05
CA GLU A 144 11.09 11.69 15.56
C GLU A 144 10.78 10.22 15.20
N ASP A 145 9.80 9.97 14.31
CA ASP A 145 9.42 8.62 13.89
C ASP A 145 9.82 8.30 12.43
N VAL A 146 9.66 7.04 12.07
CA VAL A 146 9.80 6.50 10.73
C VAL A 146 8.58 6.87 9.89
N VAL A 147 8.81 7.15 8.61
CA VAL A 147 7.73 7.35 7.65
C VAL A 147 7.09 5.99 7.33
N ASN A 148 5.80 5.84 7.63
CA ASN A 148 5.08 4.58 7.45
C ASN A 148 4.05 4.70 6.32
N ILE A 149 3.99 3.65 5.49
CA ILE A 149 2.98 3.48 4.45
C ILE A 149 2.07 2.35 4.89
N THR A 150 0.76 2.61 4.92
CA THR A 150 -0.26 1.63 5.22
C THR A 150 -1.22 1.56 4.05
N MET A 151 -1.58 0.35 3.60
CA MET A 151 -2.48 0.15 2.48
C MET A 151 -3.48 -0.94 2.79
N ASP A 152 -4.76 -0.68 2.49
CA ASP A 152 -5.80 -1.69 2.48
C ASP A 152 -6.00 -2.19 1.06
N LEU A 153 -5.96 -3.51 0.91
CA LEU A 153 -5.97 -4.19 -0.38
C LEU A 153 -7.26 -4.96 -0.56
N VAL A 154 -7.76 -4.94 -1.80
CA VAL A 154 -8.88 -5.75 -2.24
C VAL A 154 -8.45 -6.53 -3.48
N GLY A 155 -8.48 -7.86 -3.38
CA GLY A 155 -8.04 -8.76 -4.46
C GLY A 155 -9.16 -9.68 -4.96
N THR A 156 -8.83 -10.49 -5.96
CA THR A 156 -9.76 -11.47 -6.54
C THR A 156 -9.50 -12.88 -6.02
N GLU A 157 -8.25 -13.31 -5.99
CA GLU A 157 -7.85 -14.69 -5.71
C GLU A 157 -6.62 -14.76 -4.78
N ARG A 158 -6.50 -15.87 -4.05
CA ARG A 158 -5.30 -16.25 -3.31
C ARG A 158 -4.79 -17.61 -3.76
N VAL A 159 -3.56 -17.66 -4.24
CA VAL A 159 -2.86 -18.88 -4.64
C VAL A 159 -1.79 -19.21 -3.61
N GLN A 160 -1.81 -20.43 -3.08
CA GLN A 160 -0.71 -20.95 -2.27
C GLN A 160 0.40 -21.45 -3.19
N LEU A 161 1.62 -20.97 -2.99
CA LEU A 161 2.74 -21.36 -3.83
C LEU A 161 3.39 -22.65 -3.36
N ALA A 162 3.60 -23.57 -4.31
CA ALA A 162 4.55 -24.65 -4.13
C ALA A 162 5.99 -24.10 -4.16
N ARG A 163 6.91 -24.76 -3.44
CA ARG A 163 8.33 -24.40 -3.43
C ARG A 163 8.91 -24.40 -4.86
N ILE A 164 9.36 -23.24 -5.34
CA ILE A 164 10.15 -23.12 -6.57
C ILE A 164 11.63 -22.97 -6.20
N PRO A 165 12.50 -23.94 -6.50
CA PRO A 165 13.95 -23.79 -6.30
C PRO A 165 14.52 -22.63 -7.14
N GLY A 166 15.26 -21.71 -6.51
CA GLY A 166 15.92 -20.58 -7.18
C GLY A 166 15.14 -19.27 -7.20
N ASP A 167 13.91 -19.24 -6.70
CA ASP A 167 13.16 -17.99 -6.52
C ASP A 167 13.65 -17.29 -5.22
N PRO A 168 14.07 -16.02 -5.28
CA PRO A 168 14.66 -15.29 -4.16
C PRO A 168 13.73 -15.17 -2.95
N ILE A 169 12.42 -15.40 -3.11
CA ILE A 169 11.45 -15.40 -2.02
C ILE A 169 11.04 -16.83 -1.62
N ASN A 170 11.08 -17.81 -2.52
CA ASN A 170 10.75 -19.21 -2.18
C ASN A 170 11.96 -20.06 -1.75
N SER A 171 13.16 -19.48 -1.67
CA SER A 171 14.30 -20.11 -1.03
C SER A 171 14.06 -20.29 0.48
N VAL A 172 14.70 -21.33 1.04
CA VAL A 172 14.68 -21.66 2.47
C VAL A 172 15.29 -20.52 3.30
N ASP A 173 16.19 -19.77 2.67
CA ASP A 173 16.77 -18.57 3.25
C ASP A 173 15.81 -17.39 3.07
N PRO A 174 15.72 -16.45 4.03
CA PRO A 174 15.10 -15.15 3.76
C PRO A 174 15.72 -14.57 2.48
N PRO A 175 14.98 -13.77 1.68
CA PRO A 175 15.55 -13.11 0.49
C PRO A 175 16.88 -12.53 0.91
N SER A 176 17.95 -12.97 0.23
CA SER A 176 19.31 -12.89 0.77
C SER A 176 19.54 -11.51 1.33
N THR A 177 20.17 -11.41 2.50
CA THR A 177 20.42 -10.15 3.19
C THR A 177 20.97 -9.07 2.26
N THR A 178 21.66 -9.43 1.18
CA THR A 178 22.11 -8.58 0.08
C THR A 178 21.03 -7.84 -0.73
N VAL A 179 19.80 -8.38 -0.90
CA VAL A 179 18.72 -7.71 -1.66
C VAL A 179 18.14 -6.53 -0.89
N LEU A 180 18.10 -6.63 0.44
CA LEU A 180 17.55 -5.60 1.34
C LEU A 180 18.64 -4.92 2.20
N ALA A 181 19.92 -5.22 1.99
CA ALA A 181 21.03 -4.69 2.80
C ALA A 181 21.31 -3.21 2.53
N ASN A 182 21.01 -2.74 1.31
CA ASN A 182 21.38 -1.38 0.89
C ASN A 182 20.25 -0.36 1.06
N SER A 183 19.10 -0.79 1.60
CA SER A 183 17.90 0.03 1.61
C SER A 183 17.79 0.82 2.94
N ARG A 184 17.91 2.15 2.87
CA ARG A 184 17.76 3.06 4.00
C ARG A 184 16.27 3.28 4.29
N ILE A 185 15.87 3.29 5.57
CA ILE A 185 14.50 3.65 5.96
C ILE A 185 14.36 5.18 5.94
N VAL A 186 13.26 5.67 5.37
CA VAL A 186 12.93 7.10 5.37
C VAL A 186 12.42 7.49 6.75
N THR A 187 12.96 8.57 7.30
CA THR A 187 12.62 9.06 8.64
C THR A 187 12.01 10.45 8.58
N TRP A 188 11.48 10.94 9.69
CA TRP A 188 10.97 12.30 9.83
C TRP A 188 11.95 13.37 9.35
N ASN A 189 13.26 13.19 9.56
CA ASN A 189 14.29 14.14 9.10
C ASN A 189 14.28 14.35 7.57
N ASP A 190 13.83 13.33 6.82
CA ASP A 190 13.79 13.34 5.36
C ASP A 190 12.48 13.95 4.83
N ALA A 191 11.45 14.11 5.67
CA ALA A 191 10.15 14.60 5.27
C ALA A 191 10.17 16.10 4.97
N LYS A 192 9.52 16.50 3.88
CA LYS A 192 9.40 17.90 3.46
C LYS A 192 7.96 18.23 3.09
N VAL A 193 7.54 19.42 3.49
CA VAL A 193 6.28 20.03 3.06
C VAL A 193 6.63 21.23 2.20
N ARG A 194 5.97 21.36 1.07
CA ARG A 194 6.12 22.49 0.16
C ARG A 194 4.80 23.17 -0.03
N LEU A 195 4.76 24.46 0.28
CA LEU A 195 3.63 25.33 -0.01
C LEU A 195 3.86 26.01 -1.35
N LEU A 196 2.84 25.98 -2.19
CA LEU A 196 2.76 26.67 -3.47
C LEU A 196 1.59 27.64 -3.37
N THR A 197 1.86 28.90 -3.07
CA THR A 197 0.82 29.93 -3.04
C THR A 197 0.88 30.75 -4.32
N ASN A 198 -0.26 31.29 -4.75
CA ASN A 198 -0.25 32.23 -5.87
C ASN A 198 0.47 33.51 -5.42
N ALA A 199 1.53 33.88 -6.14
CA ALA A 199 2.04 35.24 -6.09
C ALA A 199 1.34 36.04 -7.18
N THR A 200 1.36 37.36 -7.07
CA THR A 200 0.85 38.25 -8.12
C THR A 200 1.53 37.95 -9.46
N GLY A 201 0.78 37.41 -10.44
CA GLY A 201 1.27 36.98 -11.75
C GLY A 201 1.29 35.45 -11.96
N ASN A 202 1.98 34.95 -12.99
CA ASN A 202 2.13 33.50 -13.25
C ASN A 202 3.19 32.82 -12.36
N ASN A 203 3.73 33.52 -11.36
CA ASN A 203 4.76 32.99 -10.47
C ASN A 203 4.11 32.47 -9.19
N ARG A 204 4.32 31.21 -8.86
CA ARG A 204 3.92 30.66 -7.56
C ARG A 204 5.03 30.90 -6.55
N LEU A 205 4.70 31.47 -5.39
CA LEU A 205 5.65 31.50 -4.28
C LEU A 205 5.77 30.08 -3.73
N GLN A 206 6.99 29.56 -3.79
CA GLN A 206 7.32 28.26 -3.25
C GLN A 206 8.01 28.44 -1.90
N GLN A 207 7.38 27.95 -0.84
CA GLN A 207 8.00 27.86 0.48
C GLN A 207 8.19 26.39 0.85
N ASN A 208 9.45 25.98 1.01
CA ASN A 208 9.76 24.70 1.61
C ASN A 208 9.72 24.87 3.14
N ILE A 209 9.00 23.98 3.80
CA ILE A 209 8.97 23.83 5.25
C ILE A 209 9.81 22.60 5.56
N GLU A 210 10.92 22.82 6.27
CA GLU A 210 11.83 21.77 6.67
C GLU A 210 11.23 20.90 7.78
N SER A 211 11.77 19.69 7.93
CA SER A 211 11.31 18.67 8.89
C SER A 211 11.17 19.22 10.30
N GLU A 212 12.08 20.09 10.76
CA GLU A 212 12.08 20.74 12.08
C GLU A 212 10.75 21.39 12.48
N TYR A 213 9.97 21.87 11.51
CA TYR A 213 8.69 22.53 11.75
C TYR A 213 7.49 21.59 11.63
N ILE A 214 7.68 20.35 11.18
CA ILE A 214 6.62 19.38 10.97
C ILE A 214 6.46 18.53 12.23
N ARG A 215 5.29 18.56 12.86
CA ARG A 215 4.99 17.72 14.04
C ARG A 215 4.32 16.41 13.67
N SER A 216 3.35 16.49 12.76
CA SER A 216 2.78 15.30 12.15
C SER A 216 2.24 15.66 10.77
N PHE A 217 2.26 14.67 9.90
CA PHE A 217 1.58 14.74 8.64
C PHE A 217 0.95 13.40 8.31
N GLU A 218 -0.26 13.46 7.79
CA GLU A 218 -1.01 12.31 7.35
C GLU A 218 -1.70 12.64 6.03
N CYS A 219 -1.61 11.73 5.08
CA CYS A 219 -2.39 11.73 3.85
C CYS A 219 -3.08 10.38 3.75
N ASN A 220 -4.38 10.40 3.46
CA ASN A 220 -5.19 9.22 3.26
C ASN A 220 -5.99 9.35 1.97
N ILE A 221 -5.83 8.36 1.10
CA ILE A 221 -6.54 8.22 -0.16
C ILE A 221 -7.43 7.00 -0.03
N ASN A 222 -8.75 7.21 -0.06
CA ASN A 222 -9.73 6.15 -0.10
C ASN A 222 -10.42 6.12 -1.46
N ASN A 223 -10.27 5.02 -2.20
CA ASN A 223 -10.87 4.80 -3.50
C ASN A 223 -12.31 4.26 -3.44
N ASN A 224 -12.80 3.91 -2.24
CA ASN A 224 -14.15 3.40 -2.01
C ASN A 224 -14.48 2.25 -2.99
N VAL A 225 -13.58 1.26 -3.02
CA VAL A 225 -13.59 0.15 -3.97
C VAL A 225 -14.76 -0.79 -3.72
N GLN A 226 -15.42 -1.23 -4.79
CA GLN A 226 -16.54 -2.16 -4.75
C GLN A 226 -16.26 -3.40 -5.58
N ARG A 227 -16.80 -4.54 -5.11
CA ARG A 227 -16.71 -5.83 -5.80
C ARG A 227 -17.99 -6.08 -6.57
N PHE A 228 -17.84 -6.47 -7.83
CA PHE A 228 -18.96 -6.82 -8.70
C PHE A 228 -18.96 -8.33 -8.95
N TYR A 229 -20.05 -8.97 -8.54
CA TYR A 229 -20.26 -10.39 -8.74
C TYR A 229 -21.27 -10.61 -9.87
N THR A 230 -21.10 -11.68 -10.61
CA THR A 230 -21.97 -12.05 -11.74
C THR A 230 -22.40 -13.51 -11.62
N LEU A 231 -23.39 -13.90 -12.42
CA LEU A 231 -23.91 -15.26 -12.47
C LEU A 231 -23.06 -16.17 -13.37
N ASN A 232 -21.72 -16.13 -13.25
CA ASN A 232 -20.80 -16.91 -14.09
C ASN A 232 -20.44 -18.28 -13.48
N GLY A 233 -21.09 -18.68 -12.39
CA GLY A 233 -20.82 -19.95 -11.71
C GLY A 233 -19.52 -19.96 -10.89
N ALA A 234 -18.77 -18.85 -10.85
CA ALA A 234 -17.63 -18.69 -9.97
C ALA A 234 -18.01 -17.76 -8.80
N LEU A 235 -17.53 -18.07 -7.60
CA LEU A 235 -17.78 -17.25 -6.39
C LEU A 235 -16.72 -16.15 -6.21
N ILE A 236 -15.90 -15.90 -7.22
CA ILE A 236 -14.91 -14.82 -7.26
C ILE A 236 -15.55 -13.56 -7.87
N PRO A 237 -15.12 -12.35 -7.47
CA PRO A 237 -15.58 -11.14 -8.11
C PRO A 237 -15.18 -11.14 -9.59
N GLN A 238 -16.11 -10.78 -10.47
CA GLN A 238 -15.81 -10.59 -11.90
C GLN A 238 -14.97 -9.35 -12.10
N ASP A 239 -15.27 -8.29 -11.34
CA ASP A 239 -14.52 -7.05 -11.40
C ASP A 239 -14.48 -6.36 -10.04
N ILE A 240 -13.49 -5.49 -9.90
CA ILE A 240 -13.26 -4.66 -8.72
C ILE A 240 -13.06 -3.24 -9.25
N ALA A 241 -14.03 -2.37 -9.00
CA ALA A 241 -14.00 -1.01 -9.52
C ALA A 241 -13.97 0.03 -8.38
N PRO A 242 -13.18 1.09 -8.52
CA PRO A 242 -13.20 2.21 -7.60
C PRO A 242 -14.47 3.05 -7.81
N THR A 243 -14.91 3.75 -6.76
CA THR A 243 -15.94 4.78 -6.90
C THR A 243 -15.32 6.17 -6.80
N LYS A 244 -16.04 7.17 -6.25
CA LYS A 244 -15.49 8.51 -6.04
C LYS A 244 -14.39 8.42 -4.96
N ARG A 245 -13.21 8.94 -5.29
CA ARG A 245 -12.06 8.98 -4.37
C ARG A 245 -12.26 10.09 -3.34
N ASP A 246 -12.02 9.74 -2.08
CA ASP A 246 -11.90 10.69 -0.99
C ASP A 246 -10.42 10.84 -0.64
N VAL A 247 -9.91 12.08 -0.75
CA VAL A 247 -8.54 12.42 -0.34
C VAL A 247 -8.65 13.29 0.89
N THR A 248 -8.10 12.80 1.99
CA THR A 248 -8.09 13.50 3.27
C THR A 248 -6.66 13.57 3.79
N GLY A 249 -6.38 14.54 4.64
CA GLY A 249 -5.06 14.68 5.22
C GLY A 249 -5.03 15.75 6.29
N GLN A 250 -4.00 15.69 7.10
CA GLN A 250 -3.74 16.64 8.16
C GLN A 250 -2.26 16.96 8.20
N VAL A 251 -1.94 18.22 8.41
CA VAL A 251 -0.59 18.67 8.73
C VAL A 251 -0.63 19.45 10.04
N VAL A 252 0.27 19.11 10.95
CA VAL A 252 0.49 19.85 12.20
C VAL A 252 1.87 20.44 12.13
N LEU A 253 1.95 21.76 12.17
CA LEU A 253 3.19 22.51 12.09
C LEU A 253 3.48 23.20 13.41
N MET A 254 4.76 23.40 13.71
CA MET A 254 5.21 24.15 14.87
C MET A 254 5.26 25.64 14.53
N GLY A 255 4.49 26.43 15.29
CA GLY A 255 4.44 27.88 15.14
C GLY A 255 3.56 28.35 13.98
N ARG A 256 3.47 29.67 13.84
CA ARG A 256 2.74 30.31 12.74
C ARG A 256 3.68 30.48 11.55
N LEU A 257 3.29 29.94 10.40
CA LEU A 257 3.91 30.29 9.12
C LEU A 257 3.08 31.39 8.47
N ASP A 258 3.66 32.58 8.32
CA ASP A 258 2.93 33.77 7.87
C ASP A 258 2.30 33.58 6.49
N ASN A 259 3.01 32.95 5.55
CA ASN A 259 2.48 32.69 4.20
C ASN A 259 1.33 31.67 4.20
N LEU A 260 1.40 30.63 5.03
CA LEU A 260 0.31 29.66 5.15
C LEU A 260 -0.92 30.28 5.81
N GLY A 261 -0.70 31.10 6.85
CA GLY A 261 -1.77 31.83 7.53
C GLY A 261 -2.46 32.81 6.59
N GLN A 262 -1.68 33.53 5.76
CA GLN A 262 -2.24 34.44 4.77
C GLN A 262 -3.02 33.68 3.69
N ALA A 263 -2.45 32.61 3.13
CA ALA A 263 -3.15 31.78 2.14
C ALA A 263 -4.45 31.17 2.69
N ALA A 264 -4.47 30.80 3.97
CA ALA A 264 -5.68 30.29 4.62
C ALA A 264 -6.76 31.38 4.78
N ILE A 265 -6.37 32.60 5.16
CA ILE A 265 -7.28 33.75 5.26
C ILE A 265 -7.81 34.12 3.87
N ASP A 266 -6.93 34.22 2.88
CA ASP A 266 -7.33 34.56 1.51
C ASP A 266 -8.28 33.50 0.95
N ASN A 267 -8.01 32.21 1.18
CA ASN A 267 -8.94 31.17 0.75
C ASN A 267 -10.28 31.20 1.51
N GLN A 268 -10.29 31.59 2.79
CA GLN A 268 -11.52 31.76 3.56
C GLN A 268 -12.38 32.91 3.01
N ASP A 269 -11.75 34.03 2.63
CA ASP A 269 -12.44 35.23 2.16
C ASP A 269 -12.91 35.10 0.71
N TYR A 270 -12.16 34.37 -0.12
CA TYR A 270 -12.34 34.37 -1.57
C TYR A 270 -12.78 33.02 -2.17
N CYS A 271 -12.53 31.88 -1.50
CA CYS A 271 -12.88 30.54 -1.97
C CYS A 271 -12.36 30.15 -3.37
N TYR A 272 -11.44 30.90 -3.96
CA TYR A 272 -10.84 30.65 -5.28
C TYR A 272 -9.32 30.58 -5.26
N GLU A 273 -8.70 30.56 -4.08
CA GLU A 273 -7.25 30.45 -3.99
C GLU A 273 -6.77 29.04 -4.36
N ASP A 274 -6.08 28.91 -5.49
CA ASP A 274 -5.37 27.69 -5.91
C ASP A 274 -4.01 27.59 -5.21
N SER A 275 -4.01 27.70 -3.88
CA SER A 275 -2.83 27.38 -3.08
C SER A 275 -2.74 25.86 -2.94
N GLN A 276 -1.58 25.30 -3.24
CA GLN A 276 -1.33 23.86 -3.22
C GLN A 276 -0.33 23.51 -2.12
N ILE A 277 -0.57 22.38 -1.47
CA ILE A 277 0.38 21.80 -0.53
C ILE A 277 0.92 20.51 -1.14
N GLN A 278 2.22 20.45 -1.34
CA GLN A 278 2.94 19.28 -1.80
C GLN A 278 3.68 18.65 -0.62
N PHE A 279 3.71 17.34 -0.62
CA PHE A 279 4.35 16.55 0.43
C PHE A 279 5.24 15.50 -0.21
N GLY A 280 6.33 15.20 0.46
CA GLY A 280 7.22 14.13 0.07
C GLY A 280 8.36 14.02 1.05
N TYR A 281 9.40 13.34 0.63
CA TYR A 281 10.67 13.30 1.33
C TYR A 281 11.77 13.61 0.33
N GLU A 282 12.81 14.31 0.77
CA GLU A 282 13.94 14.63 -0.11
C GLU A 282 14.95 13.49 -0.12
N SER A 283 15.40 13.16 -1.32
CA SER A 283 16.47 12.22 -1.59
C SER A 283 17.81 12.95 -1.61
N THR A 284 18.33 13.35 -0.45
CA THR A 284 19.73 13.77 -0.36
C THR A 284 20.60 12.53 -0.11
N ILE A 285 21.43 12.18 -1.11
CA ILE A 285 22.69 11.44 -0.89
C ILE A 285 23.80 12.46 -0.74
#